data_AF-A0A1F4PAU2-F1
#
_entry.id   AF-A0A1F4PAU2-F1
#
_cell.length_a   1.000
_cell.length_b   1.000
_cell.length_c   1.000
_cell.angle_alpha   90.00
_cell.angle_beta   90.00
_cell.angle_gamma   90.00
#
_symmetry.space_group_name_H-M   'P 1'
#
loop_
_entity.id
_entity.type
_entity.pdbx_description
1 polymer ?
#
loop_
_entity_poly.entity_id
_entity_poly.type
_entity_poly.pdbx_seq_one_letter_code
_entity_poly.pdbx_strand_id
1 'polypeptide(L)'
;MVATKIELRSQIGNDGHEVEIKDKVEIDGRIDHFTSAADFVMRGQRCNAAQATYEHGSASDLPAAYRNQTRIKVEGHYEGAILVVETLEFEQQD
;
A
#
# COMPACT_ATOMS: atom_id res chain seq x y z
N MET A 1 -2.16 -4.16 -19.80
CA MET A 1 -0.81 -4.09 -19.20
C MET A 1 -0.97 -3.55 -17.79
N VAL A 2 -0.64 -4.33 -16.76
CA VAL A 2 -0.67 -3.87 -15.36
C VAL A 2 0.76 -3.43 -15.02
N ALA A 3 0.97 -2.13 -14.82
CA ALA A 3 2.25 -1.60 -14.38
C ALA A 3 2.25 -1.64 -12.84
N THR A 4 3.09 -2.49 -12.26
CA THR A 4 3.49 -2.39 -10.85
C THR A 4 4.86 -1.73 -10.89
N LYS A 5 4.95 -0.46 -10.51
CA LYS A 5 6.19 0.30 -10.56
C LYS A 5 6.96 0.02 -9.26
N ILE A 6 7.91 -0.90 -9.32
CA ILE A 6 8.84 -1.17 -8.21
C ILE A 6 10.07 -0.28 -8.48
N GLU A 7 10.21 0.83 -7.73
CA GLU A 7 11.40 1.69 -7.79
C GLU A 7 12.41 1.27 -6.72
N LEU A 8 13.37 0.42 -7.09
CA LEU A 8 14.55 0.15 -6.27
C LEU A 8 15.48 1.37 -6.31
N ARG A 9 15.38 2.28 -5.34
CA ARG A 9 16.38 3.36 -5.14
C ARG A 9 17.37 2.97 -4.05
N SER A 10 18.42 2.26 -4.43
CA SER A 10 19.59 2.10 -3.57
C SER A 10 20.28 3.47 -3.45
N GLN A 11 20.13 4.15 -2.31
CA GLN A 11 20.90 5.36 -2.00
C GLN A 11 21.98 4.99 -0.98
N ILE A 12 23.24 4.94 -1.43
CA ILE A 12 24.39 4.77 -0.55
C ILE A 12 24.57 6.06 0.23
N GLY A 13 24.35 6.02 1.55
CA GLY A 13 24.66 7.12 2.44
C GLY A 13 26.17 7.34 2.54
N ASN A 14 26.61 8.59 2.46
CA ASN A 14 28.04 8.98 2.45
C ASN A 14 28.72 8.88 3.85
N ASP A 15 28.01 8.44 4.88
CA ASP A 15 28.44 8.51 6.29
C ASP A 15 28.65 7.13 6.96
N GLY A 16 28.62 6.03 6.20
CA GLY A 16 28.90 4.69 6.73
C GLY A 16 27.82 4.12 7.67
N HIS A 17 26.67 4.78 7.79
CA HIS A 17 25.46 4.22 8.39
C HIS A 17 24.73 3.37 7.34
N GLU A 18 24.44 2.12 7.68
CA GLU A 18 23.56 1.26 6.87
C GLU A 18 22.15 1.88 6.93
N VAL A 19 21.80 2.66 5.91
CA VAL A 19 20.41 3.06 5.72
C VAL A 19 19.72 1.78 5.24
N GLU A 20 18.93 1.15 6.12
CA GLU A 20 18.02 0.09 5.72
C GLU A 20 17.00 0.70 4.73
N ILE A 21 17.36 0.72 3.45
CA ILE A 21 16.44 1.03 2.38
C ILE A 21 15.53 -0.19 2.27
N LYS A 22 14.46 -0.22 3.08
CA LYS A 22 13.36 -1.15 2.82
C LYS A 22 12.81 -0.80 1.44
N ASP A 23 12.75 -1.80 0.56
CA ASP A 23 12.16 -1.66 -0.77
C ASP A 23 10.73 -1.14 -0.63
N LYS A 24 10.56 0.16 -0.92
CA LYS A 24 9.26 0.81 -0.90
C LYS A 24 8.49 0.42 -2.16
N VAL A 25 7.26 0.01 -1.95
CA VAL A 25 6.35 -0.51 -2.94
C VAL A 25 5.12 0.34 -2.91
N GLU A 26 4.74 0.82 -4.10
CA GLU A 26 3.53 1.58 -4.31
C GLU A 26 2.57 0.77 -5.18
N ILE A 27 1.34 0.59 -4.71
CA ILE A 27 0.27 -0.02 -5.50
C ILE A 27 -0.89 0.96 -5.58
N ASP A 28 -1.08 1.49 -6.79
CA ASP A 28 -2.33 2.13 -7.20
C ASP A 28 -3.31 1.08 -7.75
N GLY A 29 -4.55 1.12 -7.28
CA GLY A 29 -5.61 0.27 -7.81
C GLY A 29 -6.85 0.19 -6.94
N ARG A 30 -7.61 -0.89 -7.11
CA ARG A 30 -8.83 -1.18 -6.35
C ARG A 30 -8.60 -2.42 -5.48
N ILE A 31 -9.41 -2.54 -4.43
CA ILE A 31 -9.47 -3.74 -3.60
C ILE A 31 -10.19 -4.84 -4.39
N ASP A 32 -9.51 -5.96 -4.60
CA ASP A 32 -10.01 -7.16 -5.28
C ASP A 32 -10.74 -8.09 -4.30
N HIS A 33 -10.20 -8.22 -3.09
CA HIS A 33 -10.81 -8.97 -2.00
C HIS A 33 -10.65 -8.22 -0.68
N PHE A 34 -11.72 -8.11 0.10
CA PHE A 34 -11.71 -7.43 1.39
C PHE A 34 -12.04 -8.42 2.51
N THR A 35 -11.07 -8.68 3.39
CA THR A 35 -11.28 -9.48 4.59
C THR A 35 -11.48 -8.59 5.81
N SER A 36 -10.65 -7.55 5.96
CA SER A 36 -10.76 -6.53 7.00
C SER A 36 -9.96 -5.27 6.63
N ALA A 37 -10.10 -4.19 7.40
CA ALA A 37 -9.30 -2.98 7.20
C ALA A 37 -7.78 -3.24 7.32
N ALA A 38 -7.39 -4.26 8.07
CA ALA A 38 -6.00 -4.66 8.24
C ALA A 38 -5.53 -5.74 7.25
N ASP A 39 -6.43 -6.47 6.58
CA ASP A 39 -6.09 -7.56 5.65
C ASP A 39 -7.01 -7.51 4.43
N PHE A 40 -6.43 -7.17 3.28
CA PHE A 40 -7.15 -7.11 2.01
C PHE A 40 -6.21 -7.43 0.85
N VAL A 41 -6.77 -7.63 -0.35
CA VAL A 41 -6.02 -7.96 -1.55
C VAL A 41 -6.21 -6.88 -2.59
N MET A 42 -5.11 -6.36 -3.14
CA MET A 42 -5.13 -5.43 -4.27
C MET A 42 -4.34 -6.02 -5.44
N ARG A 43 -4.98 -6.15 -6.61
CA ARG A 43 -4.33 -6.66 -7.83
C ARG A 43 -3.64 -8.03 -7.61
N GLY A 44 -4.22 -8.88 -6.75
CA GLY A 44 -3.66 -10.18 -6.37
C GLY A 44 -2.58 -10.14 -5.27
N GLN A 45 -2.18 -8.95 -4.79
CA GLN A 45 -1.22 -8.79 -3.71
C GLN A 45 -1.93 -8.75 -2.35
N ARG A 46 -1.46 -9.54 -1.37
CA ARG A 46 -1.96 -9.45 0.01
C ARG A 46 -1.36 -8.24 0.70
N CYS A 47 -2.21 -7.38 1.20
CA CYS A 47 -1.85 -6.14 1.88
C CYS A 47 -2.23 -6.25 3.35
N ASN A 48 -1.25 -6.02 4.23
CA ASN A 48 -1.44 -5.88 5.66
C ASN A 48 -1.36 -4.40 6.03
N ALA A 49 -2.49 -3.79 6.39
CA ALA A 49 -2.61 -2.38 6.77
C ALA A 49 -2.87 -2.20 8.27
N ALA A 50 -2.51 -3.18 9.10
CA ALA A 50 -2.73 -3.12 10.56
C ALA A 50 -2.07 -1.90 11.23
N GLN A 51 -0.97 -1.39 10.66
CA GLN A 51 -0.24 -0.21 11.13
C GLN A 51 -0.25 0.94 10.12
N ALA A 52 -1.11 0.87 9.10
CA ALA A 52 -1.15 1.90 8.06
C ALA A 52 -1.71 3.21 8.60
N THR A 53 -1.13 4.31 8.13
CA THR A 53 -1.71 5.65 8.28
C THR A 53 -2.67 5.90 7.11
N TYR A 54 -3.85 6.45 7.40
CA TYR A 54 -4.89 6.71 6.41
C TYR A 54 -4.93 8.19 6.05
N GLU A 55 -4.83 8.50 4.76
CA GLU A 55 -4.94 9.85 4.21
C GLU A 55 -6.24 9.99 3.42
N HIS A 56 -6.90 11.15 3.56
CA HIS A 56 -8.18 11.45 2.91
C HIS A 56 -9.32 10.46 3.22
N GLY A 57 -9.20 9.69 4.30
CA GLY A 57 -10.19 8.71 4.73
C GLY A 57 -9.79 8.01 6.03
N SER A 58 -10.35 6.83 6.26
CA SER A 58 -10.08 6.03 7.47
C SER A 58 -10.32 4.55 7.20
N ALA A 59 -9.86 3.68 8.10
CA ALA A 59 -10.10 2.25 8.06
C ALA A 59 -11.59 1.87 7.84
N SER A 60 -12.51 2.66 8.41
CA SER A 60 -13.96 2.47 8.27
C SER A 60 -14.50 2.74 6.86
N ASP A 61 -13.72 3.41 5.99
CA ASP A 61 -14.11 3.72 4.61
C ASP A 61 -13.73 2.59 3.64
N LEU A 62 -12.73 1.75 3.99
CA LEU A 62 -12.30 0.62 3.16
C LEU A 62 -13.43 -0.33 2.72
N PRO A 63 -14.42 -0.68 3.56
CA PRO A 63 -15.55 -1.50 3.13
C PRO A 63 -16.39 -0.80 2.05
N ALA A 64 -16.59 0.52 2.15
CA ALA A 64 -17.30 1.31 1.15
C ALA A 64 -16.47 1.43 -0.13
N ALA A 65 -15.17 1.70 -0.01
CA ALA A 65 -14.23 1.72 -1.13
C ALA A 65 -14.20 0.40 -1.90
N TYR A 66 -14.19 -0.75 -1.20
CA TYR A 66 -14.28 -2.06 -1.83
C TYR A 66 -15.60 -2.25 -2.60
N ARG A 67 -16.74 -1.87 -2.00
CA ARG A 67 -18.06 -2.00 -2.64
C ARG A 67 -18.24 -1.08 -3.84
N ASN A 68 -17.78 0.15 -3.73
CA ASN A 68 -17.87 1.17 -4.77
C ASN A 68 -16.75 1.04 -5.81
N GLN A 69 -15.81 0.12 -5.60
CA GLN A 69 -14.64 -0.05 -6.45
C GLN A 69 -13.85 1.26 -6.58
N THR A 70 -13.75 1.99 -5.46
CA THR A 70 -12.96 3.21 -5.33
C THR A 70 -11.49 2.87 -5.49
N ARG A 71 -10.75 3.71 -6.19
CA ARG A 71 -9.31 3.60 -6.30
C ARG A 71 -8.66 4.11 -5.02
N ILE A 72 -7.69 3.34 -4.56
CA ILE A 72 -6.86 3.67 -3.42
C ILE A 72 -5.40 3.45 -3.81
N LYS A 73 -4.53 4.17 -3.12
CA LYS A 73 -3.10 4.06 -3.26
C LYS A 73 -2.53 3.55 -1.94
N VAL A 74 -1.74 2.49 -1.99
CA VAL A 74 -1.03 1.97 -0.82
C VAL A 74 0.47 2.07 -1.04
N GLU A 75 1.18 2.56 -0.02
CA GLU A 75 2.64 2.55 0.06
C GLU A 75 3.07 1.70 1.25
N GLY A 76 4.12 0.90 1.06
CA GLY A 76 4.65 0.04 2.10
C GLY A 76 5.89 -0.72 1.66
N HIS A 77 6.20 -1.82 2.32
CA HIS A 77 7.32 -2.71 1.95
C HIS A 77 6.91 -4.19 2.04
N TYR A 78 7.62 -5.04 1.30
CA TYR A 78 7.37 -6.48 1.36
C TYR A 78 8.01 -7.11 2.59
N GLU A 79 7.20 -7.81 3.38
CA GLU A 79 7.64 -8.78 4.37
C GLU A 79 7.29 -10.18 3.87
N GLY A 80 8.26 -10.82 3.19
CA GLY A 80 8.04 -12.09 2.51
C GLY A 80 7.07 -11.93 1.32
N ALA A 81 5.86 -12.49 1.45
CA ALA A 81 4.82 -12.44 0.42
C ALA A 81 3.69 -11.45 0.74
N ILE A 82 3.80 -10.69 1.83
CA ILE A 82 2.79 -9.74 2.28
C ILE A 82 3.34 -8.32 2.09
N LEU A 83 2.57 -7.43 1.46
CA LEU A 83 2.85 -6.01 1.47
C LEU A 83 2.39 -5.42 2.80
N VAL A 84 3.33 -5.01 3.63
CA VAL A 84 3.03 -4.28 4.87
C VAL A 84 2.86 -2.82 4.51
N VAL A 85 1.62 -2.36 4.58
CA VAL A 85 1.19 -1.01 4.20
C VAL A 85 1.49 -0.05 5.33
N GLU A 86 2.24 0.99 5.02
CA GLU A 86 2.61 2.07 5.92
C GLU A 86 1.68 3.28 5.72
N THR A 87 1.24 3.52 4.49
CA THR A 87 0.34 4.63 4.14
C THR A 87 -0.70 4.18 3.13
N LEU A 88 -1.95 4.59 3.35
CA LEU A 88 -3.08 4.34 2.48
C LEU A 88 -3.82 5.64 2.20
N GLU A 89 -3.88 6.01 0.93
CA GLU A 89 -4.56 7.20 0.45
C GLU A 89 -5.80 6.81 -0.36
N PHE A 90 -6.93 7.44 -0.06
CA PHE A 90 -8.14 7.33 -0.88
C PHE A 90 -8.12 8.41 -1.97
N GLU A 91 -8.40 8.06 -3.23
CA GLU A 91 -8.60 9.08 -4.26
C GLU A 91 -9.83 9.93 -3.86
N GLN A 92 -9.63 11.22 -3.58
CA GLN A 92 -10.73 12.15 -3.37
C GLN A 92 -11.51 12.26 -4.69
N GLN A 93 -12.75 11.79 -4.65
CA GLN A 93 -13.69 11.97 -5.75
C GLN A 93 -14.36 13.34 -5.57
N ASP A 94 -13.86 14.35 -6.28
CA ASP A 94 -14.48 15.68 -6.43
C ASP A 94 -15.86 15.58 -7.14
#